data_AF-A0A2P6MQH0-F1
#
_entry.id   AF-A0A2P6MQH0-F1
#
_cell.length_a   1.000
_cell.length_b   1.000
_cell.length_c   1.000
_cell.angle_alpha   90.00
_cell.angle_beta   90.00
_cell.angle_gamma   90.00
#
_symmetry.space_group_name_H-M   'P 1'
#
loop_
_entity.id
_entity.type
_entity.pdbx_description
1 polymer ?
#
loop_
_entity_poly.entity_id
_entity_poly.type
_entity_poly.pdbx_seq_one_letter_code
_entity_poly.pdbx_strand_id
1 'polypeptide(L)'
;MGGTSKKNRQKVADVDRPSLTGKAETLFHSDAKEPIIRLFENDFPYAIPHDVQHFVLWSRLPFYPPAAGESSKLSQARQKGLHGLTGVTVIDQHADQLFMETEISDYVQKTWPPEDYQCAWFVNPPSLQSIKNVSHFHIFVKTKHATFT
;
A
#
# COMPACT_ATOMS: atom_id res chain seq x y z
N MET A 1 -22.52 14.04 -50.34
CA MET A 1 -22.56 14.90 -49.13
C MET A 1 -22.76 14.01 -47.92
N GLY A 2 -21.96 14.23 -46.87
CA GLY A 2 -21.62 13.22 -45.86
C GLY A 2 -22.76 12.82 -44.91
N GLY A 3 -22.93 11.51 -44.75
CA GLY A 3 -23.73 10.91 -43.68
C GLY A 3 -22.81 10.54 -42.51
N THR A 4 -23.02 11.18 -41.36
CA THR A 4 -22.24 10.99 -40.14
C THR A 4 -22.56 9.65 -39.49
N SER A 5 -21.61 8.71 -39.52
CA SER A 5 -21.70 7.43 -38.83
C SER A 5 -21.53 7.62 -37.32
N LYS A 6 -22.63 7.65 -36.56
CA LYS A 6 -22.60 7.61 -35.08
C LYS A 6 -22.16 6.22 -34.63
N LYS A 7 -20.89 6.07 -34.24
CA LYS A 7 -20.39 4.85 -33.59
C LYS A 7 -21.10 4.66 -32.24
N ASN A 8 -21.81 3.54 -32.13
CA ASN A 8 -22.51 3.08 -30.94
C ASN A 8 -21.45 2.72 -29.88
N ARG A 9 -21.34 3.51 -28.80
CA ARG A 9 -20.46 3.20 -27.67
C ARG A 9 -21.19 2.18 -26.80
N GLN A 10 -20.93 0.90 -27.04
CA GLN A 10 -21.40 -0.20 -26.21
C GLN A 10 -20.99 0.10 -24.75
N LYS A 11 -21.99 0.26 -23.88
CA LYS A 11 -21.83 0.41 -22.43
C LYS A 11 -21.29 -0.93 -21.94
N VAL A 12 -19.99 -1.00 -21.62
CA VAL A 12 -19.41 -2.20 -20.99
C VAL A 12 -20.14 -2.36 -19.66
N ALA A 13 -20.83 -3.48 -19.51
CA ALA A 13 -21.57 -3.82 -18.31
C ALA A 13 -20.60 -3.83 -17.11
N ASP A 14 -21.05 -3.24 -16.01
CA ASP A 14 -20.41 -3.27 -14.71
C ASP A 14 -20.53 -4.72 -14.19
N VAL A 15 -19.59 -5.58 -14.59
CA VAL A 15 -19.58 -7.00 -14.22
C VAL A 15 -19.10 -7.11 -12.78
N ASP A 16 -20.00 -7.59 -11.92
CA ASP A 16 -19.77 -8.11 -10.57
C ASP A 16 -18.84 -7.30 -9.67
N ARG A 17 -19.41 -6.27 -9.03
CA ARG A 17 -18.86 -5.71 -7.80
C ARG A 17 -19.36 -6.57 -6.63
N PRO A 18 -18.52 -7.38 -5.95
CA PRO A 18 -18.98 -8.16 -4.81
C PRO A 18 -19.54 -7.23 -3.74
N SER A 19 -20.75 -7.52 -3.24
CA SER A 19 -21.34 -6.79 -2.14
C SER A 19 -20.57 -7.12 -0.86
N LEU A 20 -19.96 -6.11 -0.24
CA LEU A 20 -19.30 -6.23 1.06
C LEU A 20 -20.40 -6.31 2.14
N THR A 21 -20.84 -7.51 2.50
CA THR A 21 -21.81 -7.74 3.58
C THR A 21 -21.10 -8.15 4.88
N GLY A 22 -21.28 -7.35 5.93
CA GLY A 22 -20.74 -7.55 7.29
C GLY A 22 -19.80 -6.40 7.64
N LYS A 23 -20.20 -5.54 8.61
CA LYS A 23 -19.54 -4.26 9.02
C LYS A 23 -18.42 -3.81 8.08
N ALA A 24 -18.75 -2.96 7.11
CA ALA A 24 -17.79 -2.49 6.11
C ALA A 24 -16.50 -2.00 6.82
N GLU A 25 -15.42 -2.76 6.67
CA GLU A 25 -14.11 -2.32 7.12
C GLU A 25 -13.82 -0.98 6.46
N THR A 26 -13.69 0.06 7.26
CA THR A 26 -13.52 1.43 6.75
C THR A 26 -12.07 1.76 6.45
N LEU A 27 -11.13 0.93 6.91
CA LEU A 27 -9.69 1.11 6.82
C LEU A 27 -9.01 -0.20 6.45
N PHE A 28 -7.83 -0.10 5.86
CA PHE A 28 -6.94 -1.23 5.64
C PHE A 28 -6.54 -1.91 6.97
N HIS A 29 -6.49 -3.23 6.95
CA HIS A 29 -5.96 -4.07 8.01
C HIS A 29 -4.94 -5.06 7.43
N SER A 30 -4.02 -5.52 8.26
CA SER A 30 -2.91 -6.39 7.91
C SER A 30 -3.32 -7.78 7.44
N ASP A 31 -4.56 -8.19 7.68
CA ASP A 31 -5.14 -9.46 7.24
C ASP A 31 -5.97 -9.33 5.95
N ALA A 32 -6.09 -8.12 5.37
CA ALA A 32 -6.80 -7.88 4.12
C ALA A 32 -6.32 -8.82 3.00
N LYS A 33 -7.28 -9.34 2.21
CA LYS A 33 -7.05 -10.30 1.12
C LYS A 33 -7.60 -9.78 -0.20
N GLU A 34 -7.34 -10.50 -1.29
CA GLU A 34 -8.04 -10.25 -2.55
C GLU A 34 -9.57 -10.43 -2.36
N PRO A 35 -10.41 -9.64 -3.05
CA PRO A 35 -10.07 -8.61 -4.04
C PRO A 35 -9.88 -7.20 -3.45
N ILE A 36 -9.74 -7.07 -2.13
CA ILE A 36 -9.54 -5.77 -1.46
C ILE A 36 -8.15 -5.22 -1.73
N ILE A 37 -7.14 -6.09 -1.69
CA ILE A 37 -5.76 -5.74 -1.97
C ILE A 37 -5.23 -6.46 -3.20
N ARG A 38 -4.17 -5.91 -3.79
CA ARG A 38 -3.35 -6.55 -4.83
C ARG A 38 -1.90 -6.14 -4.62
N LEU A 39 -0.98 -7.10 -4.62
CA LEU A 39 0.45 -6.89 -4.50
C LEU A 39 1.13 -7.21 -5.84
N PHE A 40 1.95 -6.30 -6.34
CA PHE A 40 2.73 -6.49 -7.57
C PHE A 40 4.17 -6.01 -7.38
N GLU A 41 5.11 -6.60 -8.12
CA GLU A 41 6.42 -5.98 -8.33
C GLU A 41 6.23 -4.71 -9.18
N ASN A 42 6.95 -3.65 -8.85
CA ASN A 42 6.81 -2.36 -9.51
C ASN A 42 7.50 -2.41 -10.88
N ASP A 43 6.73 -2.21 -11.94
CA ASP A 43 7.23 -2.18 -13.33
C ASP A 43 8.30 -1.10 -13.56
N PHE A 44 8.25 -0.01 -12.78
CA PHE A 44 9.19 1.10 -12.86
C PHE A 44 9.81 1.34 -11.47
N PRO A 45 10.74 0.46 -11.04
CA PRO A 45 11.35 0.59 -9.73
C PRO A 45 12.17 1.88 -9.62
N TYR A 46 12.36 2.36 -8.40
CA TYR A 46 13.23 3.50 -8.15
C TYR A 46 14.69 3.10 -8.40
N ALA A 47 15.60 4.08 -8.36
CA ALA A 47 17.04 3.81 -8.36
C ALA A 47 17.45 3.17 -7.03
N ILE A 48 17.33 1.85 -6.94
CA ILE A 48 17.62 1.04 -5.75
C ILE A 48 18.76 0.05 -6.02
N PRO A 49 19.43 -0.46 -4.96
CA PRO A 49 20.44 -1.51 -5.11
C PRO A 49 19.89 -2.76 -5.84
N HIS A 50 20.76 -3.47 -6.56
CA HIS A 50 20.37 -4.63 -7.38
C HIS A 50 19.84 -5.82 -6.57
N ASP A 51 20.17 -5.89 -5.27
CA ASP A 51 19.70 -6.93 -4.34
C ASP A 51 18.42 -6.51 -3.60
N VAL A 52 17.77 -5.43 -4.04
CA VAL A 52 16.52 -4.92 -3.48
C VAL A 52 15.42 -4.98 -4.53
N GLN A 53 14.33 -5.66 -4.21
CA GLN A 53 13.12 -5.68 -5.02
C GLN A 53 12.17 -4.57 -4.57
N HIS A 54 11.40 -4.01 -5.52
CA HIS A 54 10.43 -2.97 -5.24
C HIS A 54 9.03 -3.47 -5.56
N PHE A 55 8.18 -3.56 -4.56
CA PHE A 55 6.78 -3.92 -4.70
C PHE A 55 5.86 -2.72 -4.44
N VAL A 56 4.65 -2.79 -4.97
CA VAL A 56 3.55 -1.88 -4.65
C VAL A 56 2.35 -2.70 -4.23
N LEU A 57 1.82 -2.42 -3.05
CA LEU A 57 0.51 -2.92 -2.63
C LEU A 57 -0.55 -1.87 -2.93
N TRP A 58 -1.58 -2.26 -3.66
CA TRP A 58 -2.80 -1.48 -3.89
C TRP A 58 -3.91 -1.96 -2.96
N SER A 59 -4.65 -1.03 -2.38
CA SER A 59 -5.78 -1.29 -1.48
C SER A 59 -7.01 -0.50 -1.91
N ARG A 60 -8.17 -1.18 -1.93
CA ARG A 60 -9.49 -0.56 -2.07
C ARG A 60 -9.95 0.15 -0.80
N LEU A 61 -9.33 -0.15 0.34
CA LEU A 61 -9.58 0.50 1.62
C LEU A 61 -8.53 1.58 1.89
N PRO A 62 -8.93 2.73 2.44
CA PRO A 62 -8.00 3.79 2.74
C PRO A 62 -7.06 3.44 3.91
N PHE A 63 -5.84 3.97 3.89
CA PHE A 63 -4.92 3.85 5.02
C PHE A 63 -5.25 4.86 6.12
N TYR A 64 -5.61 6.08 5.75
CA TYR A 64 -5.92 7.13 6.72
C TYR A 64 -7.42 7.20 7.01
N PRO A 65 -7.83 7.45 8.26
CA PRO A 65 -9.21 7.81 8.57
C PRO A 65 -9.60 9.15 7.91
N PRO A 66 -10.90 9.50 7.88
CA PRO A 66 -11.33 10.84 7.49
C PRO A 66 -10.61 11.92 8.30
N ALA A 67 -10.29 13.06 7.68
CA ALA A 67 -9.50 14.12 8.31
C ALA A 67 -10.24 14.91 9.42
N ALA A 68 -11.51 14.61 9.69
CA ALA A 68 -12.28 15.33 10.70
C ALA A 68 -11.79 14.96 12.12
N GLY A 69 -11.33 15.95 12.89
CA GLY A 69 -10.92 15.76 14.28
C GLY A 69 -9.59 15.01 14.45
N GLU A 70 -8.73 15.01 13.43
CA GLU A 70 -7.43 14.32 13.50
C GLU A 70 -6.46 14.98 14.49
N SER A 71 -5.63 14.17 15.14
CA SER A 71 -4.55 14.66 16.01
C SER A 71 -3.43 15.28 15.18
N SER A 72 -2.61 16.16 15.79
CA SER A 72 -1.44 16.76 15.14
C SER A 72 -0.51 15.72 14.51
N LYS A 73 -0.34 14.57 15.18
CA LYS A 73 0.47 13.45 14.68
C LYS A 73 -0.11 12.83 13.41
N LEU A 74 -1.42 12.62 13.39
CA LEU A 74 -2.12 12.09 12.22
C LEU A 74 -2.09 13.08 11.04
N SER A 75 -2.25 14.38 11.30
CA SER A 75 -2.09 15.42 10.26
C SER A 75 -0.69 15.42 9.67
N GLN A 76 0.34 15.32 10.52
CA GLN A 76 1.73 15.25 10.05
C GLN A 76 1.98 13.99 9.23
N ALA A 77 1.50 12.83 9.67
CA ALA A 77 1.61 11.58 8.93
C ALA A 77 0.88 11.63 7.59
N ARG A 78 -0.27 12.31 7.50
CA ARG A 78 -0.97 12.55 6.23
C ARG A 78 -0.18 13.44 5.29
N GLN A 79 0.48 14.47 5.82
CA GLN A 79 1.26 15.41 5.03
C GLN A 79 2.59 14.82 4.55
N LYS A 80 3.28 14.07 5.42
CA LYS A 80 4.63 13.54 5.19
C LYS A 80 4.65 12.11 4.65
N GLY A 81 3.52 11.41 4.68
CA GLY A 81 3.47 9.98 4.38
C GLY A 81 3.72 9.11 5.62
N LEU A 82 3.24 7.87 5.57
CA LEU A 82 3.57 6.82 6.54
C LEU A 82 4.83 6.10 6.08
N HIS A 83 5.63 5.61 7.01
CA HIS A 83 6.79 4.78 6.68
C HIS A 83 7.17 3.85 7.82
N GLY A 84 7.97 2.84 7.52
CA GLY A 84 8.49 1.93 8.52
C GLY A 84 9.56 0.99 8.00
N LEU A 85 10.17 0.26 8.93
CA LEU A 85 11.22 -0.72 8.68
C LEU A 85 10.87 -2.03 9.39
N THR A 86 11.21 -3.16 8.79
CA THR A 86 11.04 -4.50 9.38
C THR A 86 12.31 -5.33 9.17
N GLY A 87 12.57 -6.29 10.05
CA GLY A 87 13.76 -7.16 9.96
C GLY A 87 15.09 -6.45 10.23
N VAL A 88 15.06 -5.23 10.76
CA VAL A 88 16.24 -4.48 11.19
C VAL A 88 16.32 -4.46 12.72
N THR A 89 17.53 -4.54 13.27
CA THR A 89 17.74 -4.38 14.71
C THR A 89 17.60 -2.89 15.04
N VAL A 90 16.38 -2.44 15.34
CA VAL A 90 16.14 -1.08 15.82
C VAL A 90 16.17 -1.10 17.34
N ILE A 91 16.98 -0.22 17.93
CA ILE A 91 16.90 0.09 19.36
C ILE A 91 15.68 1.01 19.50
N ASP A 92 14.63 0.44 20.09
CA ASP A 92 13.27 0.94 20.33
C ASP A 92 12.98 2.45 20.18
N GLN A 93 12.03 2.76 19.28
CA GLN A 93 11.18 3.97 19.30
C GLN A 93 9.70 3.57 19.03
N HIS A 94 9.17 2.54 19.71
CA HIS A 94 7.85 1.98 19.39
C HIS A 94 6.67 2.49 20.24
N ALA A 95 6.90 3.24 21.33
CA ALA A 95 5.79 3.66 22.21
C ALA A 95 4.76 4.60 21.53
N ASP A 96 5.11 5.17 20.38
CA ASP A 96 4.39 6.25 19.73
C ASP A 96 4.10 5.93 18.25
N GLN A 97 3.77 4.69 17.91
CA GLN A 97 3.41 4.34 16.53
C GLN A 97 1.92 4.59 16.24
N LEU A 98 1.58 5.05 15.04
CA LEU A 98 0.17 5.16 14.63
C LEU A 98 -0.38 3.79 14.25
N PHE A 99 -1.66 3.54 14.53
CA PHE A 99 -2.36 2.30 14.17
C PHE A 99 -2.11 1.87 12.71
N MET A 100 -2.19 2.81 11.75
CA MET A 100 -1.97 2.53 10.33
C MET A 100 -0.54 2.06 10.03
N GLU A 101 0.45 2.56 10.76
CA GLU A 101 1.84 2.13 10.61
C GLU A 101 2.03 0.73 11.17
N THR A 102 1.35 0.40 12.28
CA THR A 102 1.31 -0.96 12.82
C THR A 102 0.68 -1.93 11.82
N GLU A 103 -0.49 -1.63 11.27
CA GLU A 103 -1.15 -2.52 10.30
C GLU A 103 -0.33 -2.74 9.03
N ILE A 104 0.31 -1.70 8.48
CA ILE A 104 1.18 -1.87 7.31
C ILE A 104 2.43 -2.68 7.68
N SER A 105 3.05 -2.40 8.83
CA SER A 105 4.22 -3.17 9.30
C SER A 105 3.89 -4.63 9.52
N ASP A 106 2.72 -4.94 10.09
CA ASP A 106 2.26 -6.30 10.32
C ASP A 106 1.99 -7.03 9.01
N TYR A 107 1.39 -6.35 8.02
CA TYR A 107 1.22 -6.93 6.68
C TYR A 107 2.58 -7.27 6.05
N VAL A 108 3.53 -6.33 6.11
CA VAL A 108 4.86 -6.50 5.53
C VAL A 108 5.61 -7.64 6.21
N GLN A 109 5.57 -7.74 7.55
CA GLN A 109 6.21 -8.84 8.29
C GLN A 109 5.56 -10.20 8.02
N LYS A 110 4.24 -10.26 7.86
CA LYS A 110 3.55 -11.51 7.50
C LYS A 110 3.90 -11.97 6.08
N THR A 111 4.18 -11.02 5.18
CA THR A 111 4.51 -11.30 3.77
C THR A 111 5.99 -11.61 3.58
N TRP A 112 6.86 -10.88 4.28
CA TRP A 112 8.32 -11.04 4.29
C TRP A 112 8.80 -11.15 5.74
N PRO A 113 8.91 -12.39 6.26
CA PRO A 113 9.26 -12.63 7.64
C PRO A 113 10.61 -11.99 8.03
N PRO A 114 10.68 -11.28 9.17
CA PRO A 114 11.85 -10.50 9.56
C PRO A 114 13.09 -11.34 9.85
N GLU A 115 12.97 -12.66 10.00
CA GLU A 115 14.09 -13.60 10.09
C GLU A 115 14.91 -13.66 8.79
N ASP A 116 14.23 -13.64 7.64
CA ASP A 116 14.82 -13.88 6.33
C ASP A 116 14.96 -12.60 5.51
N TYR A 117 14.16 -11.57 5.82
CA TYR A 117 14.06 -10.36 5.03
C TYR A 117 14.30 -9.09 5.86
N GLN A 118 14.79 -8.07 5.18
CA GLN A 118 14.76 -6.67 5.62
C GLN A 118 13.86 -5.91 4.68
N CYS A 119 12.88 -5.19 5.23
CA CYS A 119 11.99 -4.38 4.41
C CYS A 119 11.97 -2.92 4.88
N ALA A 120 11.86 -2.03 3.91
CA ALA A 120 11.45 -0.65 4.13
C ALA A 120 10.15 -0.42 3.38
N TRP A 121 9.20 0.30 3.96
CA TRP A 121 7.93 0.59 3.30
C TRP A 121 7.53 2.03 3.53
N PHE A 122 6.78 2.60 2.57
CA PHE A 122 6.26 3.97 2.70
C PHE A 122 5.02 4.21 1.84
N VAL A 123 4.15 5.07 2.36
CA VAL A 123 3.06 5.71 1.61
C VAL A 123 3.57 7.08 1.17
N ASN A 124 3.61 7.33 -0.14
CA ASN A 124 4.01 8.64 -0.66
C ASN A 124 3.12 9.77 -0.07
N PRO A 125 3.67 10.95 0.26
CA PRO A 125 2.88 12.15 0.47
C PRO A 125 1.87 12.41 -0.65
N PRO A 126 0.69 12.98 -0.37
CA PRO A 126 -0.31 13.29 -1.41
C PRO A 126 0.21 14.16 -2.57
N SER A 127 1.23 14.99 -2.32
CA SER A 127 1.87 15.83 -3.34
C SER A 127 2.72 15.03 -4.34
N LEU A 128 3.22 13.85 -3.96
CA LEU A 128 4.07 12.99 -4.78
C LEU A 128 3.32 11.80 -5.41
N GLN A 129 2.09 11.52 -4.95
CA GLN A 129 1.27 10.46 -5.51
C GLN A 129 0.75 10.81 -6.91
N SER A 130 0.99 9.91 -7.86
CA SER A 130 0.36 9.98 -9.18
C SER A 130 -1.10 9.52 -9.14
N ILE A 131 -1.41 8.42 -8.43
CA ILE A 131 -2.77 7.86 -8.31
C ILE A 131 -3.34 8.15 -6.92
N LYS A 132 -4.07 9.27 -6.79
CA LYS A 132 -4.53 9.78 -5.48
C LYS A 132 -5.78 9.10 -4.90
N ASN A 133 -6.57 8.47 -5.77
CA ASN A 133 -7.89 7.94 -5.40
C ASN A 133 -7.87 6.47 -4.96
N VAL A 134 -6.72 5.80 -5.05
CA VAL A 134 -6.56 4.40 -4.64
C VAL A 134 -5.35 4.34 -3.72
N SER A 135 -5.54 3.83 -2.51
CA SER A 135 -4.48 3.73 -1.53
C SER A 135 -3.44 2.72 -1.98
N HIS A 136 -2.17 3.12 -1.91
CA HIS A 136 -1.05 2.27 -2.26
C HIS A 136 0.18 2.63 -1.42
N PHE A 137 0.96 1.61 -1.07
CA PHE A 137 2.25 1.78 -0.42
C PHE A 137 3.32 1.00 -1.17
N HIS A 138 4.53 1.53 -1.11
CA HIS A 138 5.72 0.95 -1.71
C HIS A 138 6.45 0.12 -0.67
N ILE A 139 7.00 -1.02 -1.09
CA ILE A 139 7.81 -1.91 -0.26
C ILE A 139 9.11 -2.18 -0.97
N PHE A 140 10.22 -1.95 -0.30
CA PHE A 140 11.55 -2.40 -0.69
C PHE A 140 11.89 -3.63 0.13
N VAL A 141 12.27 -4.71 -0.54
CA VAL A 141 12.53 -6.01 0.08
C VAL A 141 13.94 -6.44 -0.24
N LYS A 142 14.70 -6.79 0.79
CA LYS A 142 16.05 -7.35 0.69
C LYS A 142 16.13 -8.67 1.45
N THR A 143 16.64 -9.72 0.81
CA THR A 143 16.95 -11.00 1.47
C THR A 143 18.19 -10.87 2.33
N LYS A 144 18.16 -11.37 3.58
CA LYS A 144 19.30 -11.37 4.50
C LYS A 144 20.35 -12.42 4.16
N HIS A 145 19.92 -13.54 3.58
CA HIS A 145 20.78 -14.65 3.23
C HIS A 145 20.75 -14.84 1.71
N ALA A 146 21.92 -14.74 1.07
CA ALA A 146 22.07 -15.24 -0.29
C ALA A 146 21.92 -16.77 -0.22
N THR A 147 20.88 -17.32 -0.85
CA THR A 147 20.83 -18.76 -1.09
C THR A 147 21.96 -19.08 -2.08
N PHE A 148 23.09 -19.57 -1.58
CA PHE A 148 24.06 -20.25 -2.42
C PHE A 148 23.44 -21.60 -2.77
N THR A 149 22.73 -21.69 -3.90
CA THR A 149 22.42 -22.96 -4.55
C THR A 149 23.48 -23.29 -5.58
#